data_AF-A0A1G8A416-F1
#
_entry.id   AF-A0A1G8A416-F1
#
_cell.length_a   1.000
_cell.length_b   1.000
_cell.length_c   1.000
_cell.angle_alpha   90.00
_cell.angle_beta   90.00
_cell.angle_gamma   90.00
#
_symmetry.space_group_name_H-M   'P 1'
#
loop_
_entity.id
_entity.type
_entity.pdbx_description
1 polymer ?
#
loop_
_entity_poly.entity_id
_entity_poly.type
_entity_poly.pdbx_seq_one_letter_code
_entity_poly.pdbx_strand_id
1 'polypeptide(L)'
;MLHFKDKLSLKYTSMTPINAVIITEEKETLQIINKFEKENFMILKIVCETNSIIEGINTIQLKKPDLVFLDISFKEDTFFNMLGELEFSIPKLVFISANKQDAVIAFKQNAIDFITRFN
;
A
#
# COMPACT_ATOMS: atom_id res chain seq x y z
N MET A 1 17.62 5.98 42.49
CA MET A 1 16.38 6.39 41.78
C MET A 1 16.63 6.92 40.35
N LEU A 2 17.81 6.67 39.75
CA LEU A 2 18.17 7.15 38.40
C LEU A 2 18.31 6.04 37.35
N HIS A 3 18.01 4.77 37.67
CA HIS A 3 18.20 3.62 36.75
C HIS A 3 16.89 3.00 36.23
N PHE A 4 15.73 3.54 36.61
CA PHE A 4 14.42 3.00 36.18
C PHE A 4 13.79 3.75 35.01
N LYS A 5 14.20 4.99 34.71
CA LYS A 5 13.67 5.77 33.59
C LYS A 5 14.23 5.30 32.24
N ASP A 6 15.48 4.87 32.19
CA ASP A 6 16.15 4.50 30.92
C ASP A 6 15.70 3.13 30.36
N LYS A 7 15.15 2.25 31.21
CA LYS A 7 14.57 0.97 30.75
C LYS A 7 13.12 1.10 30.26
N LEU A 8 12.42 2.19 30.57
CA LEU A 8 11.06 2.43 30.08
C LEU A 8 11.04 3.08 28.68
N SER A 9 12.05 3.90 28.36
CA SER A 9 12.18 4.58 27.06
C SER A 9 12.53 3.61 25.90
N LEU A 10 13.10 2.45 26.21
CA LEU A 10 13.40 1.39 25.22
C LEU A 10 12.24 0.42 24.94
N LYS A 11 11.11 0.54 25.65
CA LYS A 11 9.99 -0.42 25.54
C LYS A 11 8.83 0.04 24.63
N TYR A 12 8.88 1.28 24.16
CA TYR A 12 7.98 1.78 23.13
C TYR A 12 8.82 2.07 21.89
N THR A 13 9.17 1.02 21.16
CA THR A 13 9.63 1.18 19.78
C THR A 13 8.54 1.95 19.06
N SER A 14 8.82 3.17 18.61
CA SER A 14 7.91 3.91 17.74
C SER A 14 7.59 3.00 16.56
N MET A 15 6.32 2.58 16.44
CA MET A 15 5.89 1.74 15.34
C MET A 15 6.16 2.53 14.05
N THR A 16 7.01 1.99 13.18
CA THR A 16 7.22 2.62 11.88
C THR A 16 5.94 2.38 11.07
N PRO A 17 5.31 3.44 10.53
CA PRO A 17 4.10 3.27 9.75
C PRO A 17 4.42 2.48 8.48
N ILE A 18 3.46 1.67 8.03
CA ILE A 18 3.48 1.01 6.74
C ILE A 18 3.45 2.11 5.67
N ASN A 19 4.50 2.20 4.87
CA ASN A 19 4.53 3.13 3.75
C ASN A 19 3.80 2.50 2.57
N ALA A 20 2.82 3.21 2.02
CA ALA A 20 2.01 2.73 0.92
C ALA A 20 2.00 3.65 -0.30
N VAL A 21 1.91 3.04 -1.47
CA VAL A 21 1.62 3.72 -2.74
C VAL A 21 0.18 3.39 -3.14
N ILE A 22 -0.54 4.36 -3.69
CA ILE A 22 -1.88 4.15 -4.25
C ILE A 22 -1.81 4.35 -5.77
N ILE A 23 -2.25 3.36 -6.53
CA ILE A 23 -2.35 3.40 -7.99
C ILE A 23 -3.83 3.29 -8.38
N THR A 24 -4.46 4.42 -8.68
CA THR A 24 -5.87 4.51 -9.06
C THR A 24 -6.18 5.85 -9.74
N GLU A 25 -7.17 5.88 -10.62
CA GLU A 25 -7.79 7.11 -11.13
C GLU A 25 -9.07 7.51 -10.35
N GLU A 26 -9.50 6.66 -9.42
CA GLU A 26 -10.75 6.82 -8.68
C GLU A 26 -10.58 7.75 -7.48
N LYS A 27 -11.11 8.97 -7.60
CA LYS A 27 -11.01 9.99 -6.54
C LYS A 27 -11.62 9.55 -5.22
N GLU A 28 -12.70 8.78 -5.26
CA GLU A 28 -13.35 8.27 -4.04
C GLU A 28 -12.43 7.30 -3.29
N THR A 29 -11.71 6.44 -4.00
CA THR A 29 -10.68 5.56 -3.41
C THR A 29 -9.61 6.37 -2.70
N LEU A 30 -9.08 7.41 -3.35
CA LEU A 30 -8.09 8.30 -2.75
C LEU A 30 -8.63 8.95 -1.48
N GLN A 31 -9.88 9.44 -1.50
CA GLN A 31 -10.51 10.07 -0.33
C GLN A 31 -10.66 9.10 0.85
N ILE A 32 -11.11 7.86 0.59
CA ILE A 32 -11.29 6.84 1.62
C ILE A 32 -9.94 6.47 2.25
N ILE A 33 -8.92 6.21 1.44
CA ILE A 33 -7.61 5.77 1.95
C ILE A 33 -6.90 6.92 2.67
N ASN A 34 -6.92 8.14 2.13
CA ASN A 34 -6.35 9.31 2.80
C ASN A 34 -7.05 9.62 4.13
N LYS A 35 -8.38 9.47 4.19
CA LYS A 35 -9.12 9.61 5.44
C LYS A 35 -8.66 8.55 6.45
N PHE A 36 -8.52 7.30 6.01
CA PHE A 36 -8.02 6.22 6.85
C PHE A 36 -6.59 6.49 7.35
N GLU A 37 -5.67 6.94 6.48
CA GLU A 37 -4.32 7.36 6.87
C GLU A 37 -4.37 8.48 7.92
N LYS A 38 -5.16 9.52 7.70
CA LYS A 38 -5.27 10.66 8.64
C LYS A 38 -5.77 10.22 10.01
N GLU A 39 -6.74 9.30 10.05
CA GLU A 39 -7.29 8.74 11.29
C GLU A 39 -6.32 7.74 11.96
N ASN A 40 -5.38 7.16 11.20
CA ASN A 40 -4.47 6.09 11.62
C ASN A 40 -3.00 6.35 11.27
N PHE A 41 -2.54 7.60 11.37
CA PHE A 41 -1.23 8.06 10.87
C PHE A 41 -0.02 7.37 11.53
N MET A 42 -0.21 6.73 12.67
CA MET A 42 0.81 5.92 13.34
C MET A 42 0.99 4.53 12.71
N ILE A 43 0.07 4.10 11.83
CA ILE A 43 0.00 2.75 11.26
C ILE A 43 0.25 2.79 9.75
N LEU A 44 -0.29 3.78 9.05
CA LEU A 44 -0.20 3.91 7.60
C LEU A 44 0.34 5.30 7.24
N LYS A 45 1.18 5.34 6.20
CA LYS A 45 1.62 6.57 5.57
C LYS A 45 1.55 6.43 4.05
N ILE A 46 0.83 7.31 3.37
CA ILE A 46 0.79 7.33 1.91
C ILE A 46 1.99 8.14 1.41
N VAL A 47 2.87 7.48 0.65
CA VAL A 47 4.09 8.12 0.13
C VAL A 47 3.95 8.55 -1.33
N CYS A 48 2.91 8.09 -2.03
CA CYS A 48 2.57 8.50 -3.39
C CYS A 48 1.14 8.07 -3.73
N GLU A 49 0.46 8.94 -4.48
CA GLU A 49 -0.79 8.68 -5.17
C GLU A 49 -0.57 8.95 -6.66
N THR A 50 -0.93 8.01 -7.51
CA THR A 50 -0.78 8.16 -8.96
C THR A 50 -1.85 7.37 -9.70
N ASN A 51 -2.14 7.77 -10.93
CA ASN A 51 -2.93 7.01 -11.90
C ASN A 51 -2.06 6.44 -13.03
N SER A 52 -0.74 6.36 -12.81
CA SER A 52 0.24 5.88 -13.79
C SER A 52 1.01 4.68 -13.26
N ILE A 53 0.96 3.57 -14.00
CA ILE A 53 1.76 2.37 -13.71
C ILE A 53 3.25 2.72 -13.66
N ILE A 54 3.73 3.54 -14.59
CA ILE A 54 5.16 3.90 -14.68
C ILE A 54 5.60 4.73 -13.48
N GLU A 55 4.81 5.72 -13.07
CA GLU A 55 5.10 6.52 -11.89
C GLU A 55 5.03 5.67 -10.61
N GLY A 56 4.06 4.75 -10.54
CA GLY A 56 3.92 3.80 -9.44
C GLY A 56 5.15 2.91 -9.29
N ILE A 57 5.61 2.27 -10.37
CA ILE A 57 6.82 1.43 -10.37
C ILE A 57 8.07 2.23 -10.00
N ASN A 58 8.26 3.42 -10.58
CA ASN A 58 9.39 4.29 -10.25
C ASN A 58 9.40 4.67 -8.76
N THR A 59 8.23 4.96 -8.20
CA THR A 59 8.08 5.24 -6.77
C THR A 59 8.38 4.00 -5.93
N ILE A 60 7.91 2.82 -6.34
CA ILE A 60 8.19 1.56 -5.64
C ILE A 60 9.70 1.30 -5.60
N GLN A 61 10.40 1.49 -6.72
CA GLN A 61 11.86 1.36 -6.80
C GLN A 61 12.59 2.36 -5.88
N LEU A 62 12.17 3.63 -5.91
CA LEU A 62 12.84 4.72 -5.17
C LEU A 62 12.56 4.68 -3.67
N LYS A 63 11.30 4.43 -3.28
CA LYS A 63 10.82 4.56 -1.90
C LYS A 63 10.73 3.23 -1.16
N LYS A 64 10.77 2.10 -1.88
CA LYS A 64 10.65 0.73 -1.32
C LYS A 64 9.49 0.63 -0.32
N PRO A 65 8.26 0.98 -0.73
CA PRO A 65 7.10 0.94 0.16
C PRO A 65 6.83 -0.50 0.62
N ASP A 66 6.12 -0.63 1.72
CA ASP A 66 5.71 -1.92 2.28
C ASP A 66 4.47 -2.47 1.56
N LEU A 67 3.63 -1.57 1.05
CA LEU A 67 2.29 -1.87 0.53
C LEU A 67 1.97 -1.07 -0.73
N VAL A 68 1.21 -1.67 -1.64
CA VAL A 68 0.58 -1.00 -2.78
C VAL A 68 -0.92 -1.26 -2.75
N PHE A 69 -1.70 -0.18 -2.74
CA PHE A 69 -3.11 -0.22 -3.08
C PHE A 69 -3.25 -0.07 -4.60
N LEU A 70 -3.78 -1.09 -5.26
CA LEU A 70 -3.88 -1.13 -6.72
C LEU A 70 -5.33 -1.28 -7.14
N ASP A 71 -5.86 -0.33 -7.91
CA ASP A 71 -7.16 -0.53 -8.55
C ASP A 71 -7.06 -1.64 -9.60
N ILE A 72 -8.07 -2.51 -9.64
CA ILE A 72 -8.16 -3.64 -10.55
C ILE A 72 -8.07 -3.23 -12.02
N SER A 73 -8.43 -1.98 -12.36
CA SER A 73 -8.32 -1.45 -13.72
C SER A 73 -6.87 -1.34 -14.20
N PHE A 74 -5.91 -1.22 -13.28
CA PHE A 74 -4.47 -1.17 -13.56
C PHE A 74 -3.79 -2.54 -13.43
N LYS A 75 -4.56 -3.63 -13.36
CA LYS A 75 -4.01 -5.00 -13.40
C LYS A 75 -3.57 -5.34 -14.83
N GLU A 76 -2.39 -4.88 -15.19
CA GLU A 76 -1.80 -5.17 -16.50
C GLU A 76 -0.57 -6.04 -16.33
N ASP A 77 -0.34 -6.97 -17.27
CA ASP A 77 0.85 -7.82 -17.26
C ASP A 77 2.13 -6.98 -17.19
N THR A 78 2.15 -5.82 -17.84
CA THR A 78 3.25 -4.85 -17.77
C THR A 78 3.61 -4.45 -16.35
N PHE A 79 2.62 -4.17 -15.48
CA PHE A 79 2.87 -3.81 -14.08
C PHE A 79 3.51 -4.96 -13.31
N PHE A 80 2.98 -6.18 -13.46
CA PHE A 80 3.51 -7.35 -12.77
C PHE A 80 4.88 -7.78 -13.29
N ASN A 81 5.13 -7.66 -14.59
CA ASN A 81 6.45 -7.89 -15.18
C ASN A 81 7.48 -6.91 -14.59
N MET A 82 7.16 -5.61 -14.56
CA MET A 82 8.02 -4.59 -13.94
C MET A 82 8.23 -4.81 -12.43
N LEU A 83 7.21 -5.26 -11.70
CA LEU A 83 7.36 -5.68 -10.30
C LEU A 83 8.30 -6.89 -10.15
N GLY A 84 8.23 -7.84 -11.07
CA GLY A 84 9.08 -9.04 -11.09
C GLY A 84 10.55 -8.75 -11.37
N GLU A 85 10.85 -7.59 -11.97
CA GLU A 85 12.22 -7.12 -12.25
C GLU A 85 12.87 -6.41 -11.05
N LEU A 86 12.15 -6.19 -9.95
CA LEU A 86 12.69 -5.53 -8.77
C LEU A 86 13.75 -6.41 -8.07
N GLU A 87 14.92 -5.83 -7.78
CA GLU A 87 16.02 -6.51 -7.07
C GLU A 87 15.82 -6.57 -5.54
N PHE A 88 14.60 -6.31 -5.05
CA PHE A 88 14.25 -6.33 -3.63
C PHE A 88 12.87 -6.96 -3.42
N SER A 89 12.50 -7.18 -2.17
CA SER A 89 11.20 -7.76 -1.84
C SER A 89 10.05 -6.91 -2.39
N ILE A 90 9.21 -7.52 -3.23
CA ILE A 90 8.03 -6.88 -3.80
C ILE A 90 7.10 -6.42 -2.66
N PRO A 91 6.54 -5.19 -2.73
CA PRO A 91 5.57 -4.73 -1.75
C PRO A 91 4.36 -5.66 -1.70
N LYS A 92 3.67 -5.68 -0.55
CA LYS A 92 2.39 -6.39 -0.47
C LYS A 92 1.35 -5.68 -1.34
N LEU A 93 0.44 -6.45 -1.94
CA LEU A 93 -0.61 -5.90 -2.79
C LEU A 93 -1.96 -5.99 -2.09
N VAL A 94 -2.69 -4.87 -2.05
CA VAL A 94 -4.10 -4.81 -1.70
C VAL A 94 -4.86 -4.30 -2.92
N PHE A 95 -5.75 -5.12 -3.45
CA PHE A 95 -6.52 -4.76 -4.63
C PHE A 95 -7.79 -4.01 -4.28
N ILE A 96 -8.21 -3.11 -5.15
CA ILE A 96 -9.44 -2.33 -4.99
C ILE A 96 -10.29 -2.51 -6.25
N SER A 97 -11.57 -2.83 -6.08
CA SER A 97 -12.51 -2.96 -7.21
C SER A 97 -13.94 -2.65 -6.78
N ALA A 98 -14.76 -2.13 -7.68
CA ALA A 98 -16.22 -2.07 -7.50
C ALA A 98 -16.92 -3.42 -7.74
N ASN A 99 -16.25 -4.37 -8.41
CA ASN A 99 -16.79 -5.68 -8.71
C ASN A 99 -16.19 -6.76 -7.78
N LYS A 100 -17.03 -7.30 -6.90
CA LYS A 100 -16.63 -8.34 -5.94
C LYS A 100 -16.08 -9.62 -6.59
N GLN A 101 -16.47 -9.90 -7.84
CA GLN A 101 -16.02 -11.09 -8.55
C GLN A 101 -14.52 -11.02 -8.91
N ASP A 102 -13.93 -9.82 -8.94
CA ASP A 102 -12.50 -9.63 -9.20
C ASP A 102 -11.60 -10.12 -8.06
N ALA A 103 -12.15 -10.41 -6.87
CA ALA A 103 -11.38 -10.89 -5.73
C ALA A 103 -10.57 -12.15 -6.05
N VAL A 104 -11.16 -13.08 -6.81
CA VAL A 104 -10.47 -14.31 -7.25
C VAL A 104 -9.26 -13.98 -8.11
N ILE A 105 -9.33 -12.95 -8.96
CA ILE A 105 -8.23 -12.51 -9.81
C ILE A 105 -7.13 -11.86 -8.97
N ALA A 106 -7.50 -10.99 -8.02
CA ALA A 106 -6.56 -10.35 -7.11
C ALA A 106 -5.73 -11.38 -6.32
N PHE A 107 -6.39 -12.38 -5.72
CA PHE A 107 -5.69 -13.39 -4.94
C PHE A 107 -4.80 -14.32 -5.80
N LYS A 108 -5.16 -14.57 -7.06
CA LYS A 108 -4.26 -15.26 -8.01
C LYS A 108 -2.97 -14.49 -8.28
N GLN A 109 -2.98 -13.17 -8.10
CA GLN A 109 -1.81 -12.30 -8.21
C GLN A 109 -1.12 -12.04 -6.86
N ASN A 110 -1.32 -12.93 -5.89
CA ASN A 110 -0.73 -12.86 -4.55
C ASN A 110 -1.10 -11.59 -3.76
N ALA A 111 -2.29 -11.03 -4.00
CA ALA A 111 -2.84 -10.01 -3.13
C ALA A 111 -2.96 -10.54 -1.69
N ILE A 112 -2.58 -9.72 -0.71
CA ILE A 112 -2.77 -10.04 0.71
C ILE A 112 -4.18 -9.67 1.20
N ASP A 113 -4.85 -8.76 0.48
CA ASP A 113 -6.22 -8.35 0.77
C ASP A 113 -6.90 -7.78 -0.50
N PHE A 114 -8.22 -7.64 -0.42
CA PHE A 114 -9.07 -7.10 -1.47
C PHE A 114 -10.19 -6.24 -0.88
N ILE A 115 -10.22 -4.96 -1.25
CA ILE A 115 -11.22 -3.99 -0.78
C ILE A 115 -12.25 -3.78 -1.89
N THR A 116 -13.51 -3.94 -1.54
CA THR A 116 -14.62 -3.63 -2.45
C THR A 116 -15.05 -2.18 -2.28
N ARG A 117 -15.08 -1.40 -3.37
CA ARG A 117 -15.74 -0.09 -3.39
C ARG A 117 -17.25 -0.31 -3.20
N PHE A 118 -17.83 0.35 -2.22
CA PHE A 118 -19.28 0.36 -2.05
C PHE A 118 -19.84 1.47 -2.93
N ASN A 119 -20.73 1.11 -3.86
CA ASN A 119 -21.60 2.09 -4.53
C ASN A 119 -22.67 2.61 -3.56
#